data_AF-A0A9D5SCK2-F1
#
_entry.id   AF-A0A9D5SCK2-F1
#
_cell.length_a   1.000
_cell.length_b   1.000
_cell.length_c   1.000
_cell.angle_alpha   90.00
_cell.angle_beta   90.00
_cell.angle_gamma   90.00
#
_symmetry.space_group_name_H-M   'P 1'
#
loop_
_entity.id
_entity.type
_entity.pdbx_description
1 polymer ?
#
loop_
_entity_poly.entity_id
_entity_poly.type
_entity_poly.pdbx_seq_one_letter_code
_entity_poly.pdbx_strand_id
1 'polypeptide(L)'
;MAGNSNLGAAKNAKNDEFYTQYADIQKEVNAYLEYNPDVFRGKTILLPCDDPEWSNFTKFFAQNFEEFGLKKLISTSFAPESKTIKSWQPTLFETENPNYDKDKSKTNGKIFILERDVNNNGTIDYDDLEWDYLEGDGDFRSNEVKKLRDEADIIITNPPFSLFIDFMDWVQDSQKKFIILGRMSAIHYSKIFTRIKTNDIWVGYGFNISLVFKTPYENNLEANRKFVESQGYNPDENYVKTPAIAWFTNIEHGRRHQPLQLMTLSDNLKYSKHKEIKKYGYIKYDNFEALDVPYTDAIPSDYDGIMGVPDSFLGKYCPEQFELIGIGSGELAKSLGVTKNYRGRTDIQYTIDGTPKCPYSRILIRKKQD
;
A
#
# COMPACT_ATOMS: atom_id res chain seq x y z
N MET A 1 32.77 -7.55 12.76
CA MET A 1 32.34 -8.51 11.72
C MET A 1 31.26 -9.44 12.26
N ALA A 2 30.14 -8.88 12.72
CA ALA A 2 28.92 -9.59 13.11
C ALA A 2 27.79 -8.59 12.92
N GLY A 3 26.88 -8.80 11.98
CA GLY A 3 25.81 -7.82 11.72
C GLY A 3 25.22 -7.77 10.32
N ASN A 4 25.29 -8.85 9.53
CA ASN A 4 24.58 -8.88 8.23
C ASN A 4 23.95 -10.24 7.88
N SER A 5 24.04 -11.25 8.74
CA SER A 5 23.43 -12.57 8.52
C SER A 5 21.93 -12.60 8.78
N ASN A 6 21.40 -11.73 9.66
CA ASN A 6 19.98 -11.74 10.04
C ASN A 6 19.04 -11.06 9.03
N LEU A 7 19.55 -10.21 8.13
CA LEU A 7 18.74 -9.56 7.09
C LEU A 7 18.49 -10.49 5.88
N GLY A 8 19.35 -11.49 5.67
CA GLY A 8 19.19 -12.49 4.61
C GLY A 8 18.15 -13.55 4.95
N ALA A 9 18.05 -13.95 6.22
CA ALA A 9 17.11 -14.97 6.68
C ALA A 9 15.65 -14.50 6.62
N ALA A 10 15.38 -13.23 6.92
CA ALA A 10 14.04 -12.63 6.80
C ALA A 10 13.55 -12.51 5.34
N LYS A 11 14.45 -12.66 4.35
CA LYS A 11 14.13 -12.61 2.92
C LYS A 11 13.62 -13.95 2.36
N ASN A 12 13.80 -15.05 3.10
CA ASN A 12 13.48 -16.41 2.66
C ASN A 12 12.17 -16.97 3.24
N ALA A 13 11.52 -16.26 4.15
CA ALA A 13 10.21 -16.64 4.65
C ALA A 13 9.15 -16.03 3.72
N LYS A 14 8.68 -16.81 2.74
CA LYS A 14 7.53 -16.49 1.87
C LYS A 14 6.25 -16.49 2.73
N ASN A 15 6.10 -15.49 3.58
CA ASN A 15 5.14 -15.52 4.68
C ASN A 15 4.21 -14.31 4.53
N ASP A 16 3.04 -14.54 3.94
CA ASP A 16 2.17 -13.47 3.43
C ASP A 16 0.81 -13.35 4.16
N GLU A 17 0.56 -14.11 5.22
CA GLU A 17 -0.69 -14.01 5.99
C GLU A 17 -0.66 -12.86 7.01
N PHE A 18 -1.10 -11.67 6.57
CA PHE A 18 -1.17 -10.46 7.39
C PHE A 18 -2.60 -9.92 7.46
N TYR A 19 -3.26 -10.12 8.60
CA TYR A 19 -4.63 -9.62 8.81
C TYR A 19 -4.62 -8.14 9.20
N THR A 20 -5.18 -7.30 8.31
CA THR A 20 -5.24 -5.84 8.48
C THR A 20 -6.26 -5.49 9.56
N GLN A 21 -5.98 -4.47 10.38
CA GLN A 21 -6.88 -4.06 11.47
C GLN A 21 -8.02 -3.19 10.96
N TYR A 22 -9.20 -3.32 11.59
CA TYR A 22 -10.39 -2.53 11.26
C TYR A 22 -10.12 -1.02 11.30
N ALA A 23 -9.43 -0.54 12.33
CA ALA A 23 -9.14 0.89 12.51
C ALA A 23 -8.23 1.45 11.38
N ASP A 24 -7.30 0.64 10.86
CA ASP A 24 -6.43 1.04 9.76
C ASP A 24 -7.22 1.15 8.44
N ILE A 25 -8.13 0.22 8.19
CA ILE A 25 -9.07 0.25 7.05
C ILE A 25 -9.96 1.48 7.15
N GLN A 26 -10.60 1.69 8.29
CA GLN A 26 -11.49 2.82 8.54
C GLN A 26 -10.77 4.16 8.30
N LYS A 27 -9.57 4.32 8.84
CA LYS A 27 -8.79 5.55 8.68
C LYS A 27 -8.44 5.82 7.21
N GLU A 28 -8.07 4.79 6.46
CA GLU A 28 -7.78 4.92 5.04
C GLU A 28 -9.04 5.24 4.24
N VAL A 29 -10.14 4.52 4.47
CA VAL A 29 -11.40 4.69 3.75
C VAL A 29 -12.03 6.07 4.00
N ASN A 30 -11.99 6.55 5.25
CA ASN A 30 -12.52 7.86 5.62
C ASN A 30 -11.84 9.00 4.84
N ALA A 31 -10.55 8.88 4.53
CA ALA A 31 -9.85 9.93 3.76
C ALA A 31 -10.41 10.10 2.32
N TYR A 32 -10.98 9.04 1.74
CA TYR A 32 -11.67 9.12 0.44
C TYR A 32 -13.09 9.67 0.59
N LEU A 33 -13.82 9.26 1.64
CA LEU A 33 -15.16 9.77 1.94
C LEU A 33 -15.15 11.27 2.28
N GLU A 34 -14.16 11.74 3.04
CA GLU A 34 -13.97 13.16 3.36
C GLU A 34 -13.76 14.01 2.09
N TYR A 35 -13.16 13.43 1.04
CA TYR A 35 -12.96 14.11 -0.24
C TYR A 35 -14.19 14.01 -1.14
N ASN A 36 -14.82 12.83 -1.20
CA ASN A 36 -16.05 12.58 -1.94
C ASN A 36 -16.98 11.65 -1.15
N PRO A 37 -18.03 12.18 -0.50
CA PRO A 37 -18.96 11.38 0.30
C PRO A 37 -19.69 10.29 -0.48
N ASP A 38 -19.80 10.43 -1.80
CA ASP A 38 -20.51 9.48 -2.68
C ASP A 38 -19.56 8.54 -3.42
N VAL A 39 -18.28 8.46 -3.03
CA VAL A 39 -17.26 7.66 -3.73
C VAL A 39 -17.64 6.16 -3.84
N PHE A 40 -18.37 5.63 -2.86
CA PHE A 40 -18.84 4.23 -2.84
C PHE A 40 -20.32 4.08 -3.19
N ARG A 41 -21.08 5.18 -3.35
CA ARG A 41 -22.53 5.11 -3.53
C ARG A 41 -22.91 4.43 -4.84
N GLY A 42 -23.79 3.43 -4.74
CA GLY A 42 -24.28 2.62 -5.85
C GLY A 42 -23.21 1.73 -6.47
N LYS A 43 -22.07 1.52 -5.80
CA LYS A 43 -20.94 0.74 -6.33
C LYS A 43 -20.98 -0.71 -5.90
N THR A 44 -20.48 -1.58 -6.77
CA THR A 44 -20.12 -2.95 -6.44
C THR A 44 -18.65 -2.99 -6.01
N ILE A 45 -18.37 -3.53 -4.82
CA ILE A 45 -17.01 -3.67 -4.29
C ILE A 45 -16.60 -5.14 -4.32
N LEU A 46 -15.42 -5.42 -4.89
CA LEU A 46 -14.75 -6.72 -4.82
C LEU A 46 -13.63 -6.68 -3.77
N LEU A 47 -13.66 -7.64 -2.84
CA LEU A 47 -12.70 -7.84 -1.76
C LEU A 47 -12.03 -9.21 -1.87
N PRO A 48 -11.02 -9.38 -2.75
CA PRO A 48 -10.25 -10.62 -2.77
C PRO A 48 -9.49 -10.73 -1.45
N CYS A 49 -9.66 -11.81 -0.70
CA CYS A 49 -9.00 -11.99 0.60
C CYS A 49 -8.62 -13.44 0.84
N ASP A 50 -7.74 -13.72 1.80
CA ASP A 50 -7.40 -15.11 2.11
C ASP A 50 -8.53 -15.82 2.85
N ASP A 51 -9.30 -15.11 3.65
CA ASP A 51 -10.42 -15.66 4.42
C ASP A 51 -11.51 -14.59 4.65
N PRO A 52 -12.70 -14.71 4.03
CA PRO A 52 -13.73 -13.69 4.11
C PRO A 52 -14.45 -13.68 5.46
N GLU A 53 -14.48 -14.82 6.19
CA GLU A 53 -15.12 -14.96 7.50
C GLU A 53 -14.40 -14.15 8.58
N TRP A 54 -13.09 -13.92 8.40
CA TRP A 54 -12.25 -13.20 9.37
C TRP A 54 -11.69 -11.88 8.81
N SER A 55 -11.99 -11.56 7.55
CA SER A 55 -11.48 -10.36 6.90
C SER A 55 -12.13 -9.11 7.49
N ASN A 56 -11.33 -8.27 8.12
CA ASN A 56 -11.78 -6.94 8.56
C ASN A 56 -12.21 -6.05 7.38
N PHE A 57 -11.78 -6.32 6.13
CA PHE A 57 -12.32 -5.62 4.97
C PHE A 57 -13.77 -6.00 4.72
N THR A 58 -14.07 -7.31 4.70
CA THR A 58 -15.45 -7.80 4.53
C THR A 58 -16.33 -7.25 5.65
N LYS A 59 -15.89 -7.39 6.90
CA LYS A 59 -16.61 -6.88 8.06
C LYS A 59 -16.86 -5.37 7.98
N PHE A 60 -15.83 -4.58 7.66
CA PHE A 60 -15.96 -3.12 7.56
C PHE A 60 -16.97 -2.70 6.49
N PHE A 61 -16.88 -3.23 5.27
CA PHE A 61 -17.80 -2.84 4.20
C PHE A 61 -19.21 -3.41 4.37
N ALA A 62 -19.37 -4.58 4.98
CA ALA A 62 -20.69 -5.13 5.30
C ALA A 62 -21.38 -4.31 6.40
N GLN A 63 -20.68 -3.96 7.48
CA GLN A 63 -21.25 -3.16 8.57
C GLN A 63 -21.63 -1.73 8.16
N ASN A 64 -20.99 -1.19 7.13
CA ASN A 64 -21.26 0.14 6.60
C ASN A 64 -21.98 0.10 5.23
N PHE A 65 -22.60 -1.03 4.88
CA PHE A 65 -23.16 -1.25 3.55
C PHE A 65 -24.20 -0.19 3.17
N GLU A 66 -25.16 0.06 4.06
CA GLU A 66 -26.20 1.06 3.85
C GLU A 66 -25.68 2.50 3.98
N GLU A 67 -24.80 2.76 4.94
CA GLU A 67 -24.20 4.08 5.16
C GLU A 67 -23.42 4.56 3.93
N PHE A 68 -22.64 3.66 3.33
CA PHE A 68 -21.91 3.93 2.09
C PHE A 68 -22.82 3.85 0.85
N GLY A 69 -24.05 3.37 1.01
CA GLY A 69 -25.01 3.19 -0.07
C GLY A 69 -24.52 2.21 -1.13
N LEU A 70 -23.87 1.12 -0.72
CA LEU A 70 -23.32 0.12 -1.63
C LEU A 70 -24.44 -0.57 -2.41
N LYS A 71 -24.13 -0.99 -3.64
CA LYS A 71 -25.03 -1.82 -4.44
C LYS A 71 -24.85 -3.30 -4.12
N LYS A 72 -23.60 -3.73 -3.99
CA LYS A 72 -23.22 -5.13 -3.80
C LYS A 72 -21.81 -5.23 -3.24
N LEU A 73 -21.60 -6.17 -2.32
CA LEU A 73 -20.29 -6.55 -1.81
C LEU A 73 -19.99 -7.98 -2.25
N ILE A 74 -18.80 -8.20 -2.79
CA ILE A 74 -18.33 -9.51 -3.22
C ILE A 74 -17.00 -9.76 -2.51
N SER A 75 -16.91 -10.77 -1.67
CA SER A 75 -15.65 -11.21 -1.08
C SER A 75 -15.30 -12.60 -1.60
N THR A 76 -14.08 -12.80 -2.06
CA THR A 76 -13.61 -14.11 -2.54
C THR A 76 -12.46 -14.61 -1.70
N SER A 77 -12.24 -15.93 -1.67
CA SER A 77 -11.06 -16.51 -1.04
C SER A 77 -10.42 -17.65 -1.75
N PHE A 78 -9.13 -17.82 -1.46
CA PHE A 78 -8.36 -18.98 -1.89
C PHE A 78 -8.81 -20.24 -1.15
N ALA A 79 -8.77 -21.37 -1.87
CA ALA A 79 -8.89 -22.70 -1.31
C ALA A 79 -7.81 -22.94 -0.25
N PRO A 80 -8.13 -23.59 0.88
CA PRO A 80 -7.14 -23.92 1.91
C PRO A 80 -5.90 -24.67 1.38
N GLU A 81 -6.06 -25.54 0.38
CA GLU A 81 -4.93 -26.28 -0.20
C GLU A 81 -3.99 -25.43 -1.07
N SER A 82 -4.48 -24.30 -1.59
CA SER A 82 -3.71 -23.32 -2.37
C SER A 82 -2.96 -22.32 -1.47
N LYS A 83 -3.26 -22.27 -0.17
CA LYS A 83 -2.58 -21.42 0.80
C LYS A 83 -1.21 -21.98 1.20
N THR A 84 -0.30 -21.08 1.59
CA THR A 84 1.02 -21.45 2.08
C THR A 84 0.95 -22.23 3.40
N ILE A 85 -0.01 -21.88 4.27
CA ILE A 85 -0.24 -22.56 5.55
C ILE A 85 -1.48 -23.45 5.41
N LYS A 86 -1.27 -24.76 5.54
CA LYS A 86 -2.31 -25.78 5.35
C LYS A 86 -3.07 -26.14 6.63
N SER A 87 -2.99 -25.30 7.67
CA SER A 87 -3.74 -25.52 8.91
C SER A 87 -5.16 -24.97 8.75
N TRP A 88 -6.07 -25.80 8.26
CA TRP A 88 -7.48 -25.45 8.13
C TRP A 88 -8.37 -26.44 8.88
N GLN A 89 -9.34 -25.90 9.60
CA GLN A 89 -10.46 -26.63 10.19
C GLN A 89 -11.75 -25.89 9.81
N PRO A 90 -12.79 -26.60 9.37
CA PRO A 90 -14.06 -25.96 9.02
C PRO A 90 -14.68 -25.32 10.26
N THR A 91 -15.20 -24.10 10.11
CA THR A 91 -15.92 -23.40 11.18
C THR A 91 -17.34 -23.98 11.35
N LEU A 92 -18.00 -23.70 12.48
CA LEU A 92 -19.41 -24.06 12.65
C LEU A 92 -20.28 -23.42 11.56
N PHE A 93 -19.98 -22.16 11.23
CA PHE A 93 -20.61 -21.41 10.15
C PHE A 93 -20.51 -22.13 8.80
N GLU A 94 -19.35 -22.74 8.49
CA GLU A 94 -19.23 -23.58 7.30
C GLU A 94 -20.09 -24.84 7.40
N THR A 95 -19.95 -25.60 8.49
CA THR A 95 -20.57 -26.93 8.60
C THR A 95 -22.09 -26.89 8.74
N GLU A 96 -22.64 -25.77 9.18
CA GLU A 96 -24.09 -25.55 9.31
C GLU A 96 -24.73 -25.10 7.99
N ASN A 97 -23.93 -24.70 6.99
CA ASN A 97 -24.47 -24.37 5.66
C ASN A 97 -24.99 -25.64 4.96
N PRO A 98 -26.23 -25.64 4.43
CA PRO A 98 -26.79 -26.77 3.69
C PRO A 98 -25.95 -27.27 2.52
N ASN A 99 -25.15 -26.40 1.91
CA ASN A 99 -24.28 -26.69 0.76
C ASN A 99 -22.88 -27.13 1.15
N TYR A 100 -22.57 -27.29 2.46
CA TYR A 100 -21.25 -27.68 2.93
C TYR A 100 -20.79 -29.00 2.32
N ASP A 101 -19.61 -28.97 1.69
CA ASP A 101 -18.94 -30.15 1.15
C ASP A 101 -17.49 -30.16 1.64
N LYS A 102 -17.14 -31.22 2.37
CA LYS A 102 -15.83 -31.34 3.02
C LYS A 102 -14.66 -31.36 2.03
N ASP A 103 -14.85 -31.94 0.85
CA ASP A 103 -13.79 -32.04 -0.15
C ASP A 103 -13.68 -30.72 -0.92
N LYS A 104 -14.81 -30.12 -1.32
CA LYS A 104 -14.80 -28.77 -1.93
C LYS A 104 -14.25 -27.72 -1.00
N SER A 105 -14.54 -27.75 0.31
CA SER A 105 -14.00 -26.77 1.25
C SER A 105 -12.47 -26.78 1.36
N LYS A 106 -11.80 -27.84 0.90
CA LYS A 106 -10.33 -27.88 0.82
C LYS A 106 -9.78 -27.37 -0.51
N THR A 107 -10.44 -27.71 -1.61
CA THR A 107 -9.93 -27.52 -2.98
C THR A 107 -10.50 -26.31 -3.70
N ASN A 108 -11.65 -25.82 -3.26
CA ASN A 108 -12.36 -24.72 -3.90
C ASN A 108 -12.23 -23.46 -3.05
N GLY A 109 -12.10 -22.33 -3.75
CA GLY A 109 -12.27 -21.03 -3.13
C GLY A 109 -13.71 -20.82 -2.69
N LYS A 110 -13.95 -19.78 -1.91
CA LYS A 110 -15.30 -19.38 -1.51
C LYS A 110 -15.64 -18.02 -2.07
N ILE A 111 -16.92 -17.77 -2.26
CA ILE A 111 -17.47 -16.48 -2.61
C ILE A 111 -18.56 -16.12 -1.61
N PHE A 112 -18.52 -14.89 -1.13
CA PHE A 112 -19.49 -14.29 -0.23
C PHE A 112 -20.10 -13.08 -0.92
N ILE A 113 -21.42 -12.99 -0.91
CA ILE A 113 -22.18 -11.93 -1.55
C ILE A 113 -23.10 -11.29 -0.52
N LEU A 114 -23.07 -9.96 -0.47
CA LEU A 114 -24.05 -9.15 0.25
C LEU A 114 -24.71 -8.19 -0.74
N GLU A 115 -26.03 -8.30 -0.89
CA GLU A 115 -26.81 -7.48 -1.82
C GLU A 115 -28.21 -7.10 -1.30
N ARG A 116 -28.71 -7.82 -0.28
CA ARG A 116 -30.07 -7.67 0.23
C ARG A 116 -30.15 -8.12 1.69
N ASP A 117 -31.18 -7.67 2.38
CA ASP A 117 -31.54 -8.11 3.72
C ASP A 117 -32.18 -9.50 3.61
N VAL A 118 -31.45 -10.54 4.04
CA VAL A 118 -31.85 -11.95 3.95
C VAL A 118 -32.65 -12.34 5.18
N ASN A 119 -32.26 -11.83 6.35
CA ASN A 119 -32.88 -12.17 7.62
C ASN A 119 -34.18 -11.35 7.91
N ASN A 120 -34.48 -10.34 7.09
CA ASN A 120 -35.63 -9.43 7.17
C ASN A 120 -35.66 -8.59 8.46
N ASN A 121 -34.51 -8.23 9.01
CA ASN A 121 -34.41 -7.38 10.21
C ASN A 121 -34.55 -5.88 9.89
N GLY A 122 -34.57 -5.50 8.60
CA GLY A 122 -34.70 -4.13 8.11
C GLY A 122 -33.36 -3.41 7.89
N THR A 123 -32.22 -4.09 7.99
CA THR A 123 -30.87 -3.55 7.79
C THR A 123 -30.00 -4.56 7.06
N ILE A 124 -29.31 -4.14 5.99
CA ILE A 124 -28.34 -5.00 5.29
C ILE A 124 -27.00 -4.96 6.02
N ASP A 125 -26.58 -6.08 6.61
CA ASP A 125 -25.32 -6.13 7.36
C ASP A 125 -24.52 -7.44 7.17
N TYR A 126 -23.56 -7.69 8.07
CA TYR A 126 -22.68 -8.86 8.00
C TYR A 126 -23.44 -10.19 8.15
N ASP A 127 -24.55 -10.21 8.88
CA ASP A 127 -25.33 -11.43 9.14
C ASP A 127 -26.18 -11.84 7.93
N ASP A 128 -26.28 -10.99 6.90
CA ASP A 128 -26.93 -11.26 5.61
C ASP A 128 -25.96 -11.79 4.53
N LEU A 129 -24.69 -12.02 4.87
CA LEU A 129 -23.70 -12.56 3.93
C LEU A 129 -24.07 -13.98 3.50
N GLU A 130 -24.41 -14.14 2.22
CA GLU A 130 -24.61 -15.44 1.60
C GLU A 130 -23.28 -15.95 1.05
N TRP A 131 -22.98 -17.24 1.26
CA TRP A 131 -21.73 -17.84 0.76
C TRP A 131 -21.96 -19.13 -0.03
N ASP A 132 -21.09 -19.34 -1.02
CA ASP A 132 -21.01 -20.55 -1.86
C ASP A 132 -19.56 -20.85 -2.25
N TYR A 133 -19.33 -21.99 -2.90
CA TYR A 133 -18.03 -22.36 -3.47
C TYR A 133 -17.81 -21.73 -4.85
N LEU A 134 -16.57 -21.30 -5.10
CA LEU A 134 -16.08 -21.04 -6.45
C LEU A 134 -15.90 -22.37 -7.21
N GLU A 135 -15.84 -22.33 -8.55
CA GLU A 135 -15.57 -23.52 -9.36
C GLU A 135 -14.10 -23.94 -9.22
N GLY A 136 -13.20 -22.96 -9.13
CA GLY A 136 -11.77 -23.15 -8.94
C GLY A 136 -11.30 -22.83 -7.53
N ASP A 137 -9.99 -22.60 -7.40
CA ASP A 137 -9.31 -22.42 -6.12
C ASP A 137 -9.31 -20.97 -5.61
N GLY A 138 -9.97 -20.04 -6.34
CA GLY A 138 -10.01 -18.63 -5.98
C GLY A 138 -8.80 -17.79 -6.43
N ASP A 139 -7.86 -18.32 -7.24
CA ASP A 139 -6.80 -17.49 -7.82
C ASP A 139 -7.40 -16.34 -8.65
N PHE A 140 -7.00 -15.10 -8.33
CA PHE A 140 -7.43 -13.90 -9.04
C PHE A 140 -7.16 -13.96 -10.55
N ARG A 141 -6.18 -14.76 -10.99
CA ARG A 141 -5.84 -14.97 -12.40
C ARG A 141 -6.87 -15.84 -13.14
N SER A 142 -7.71 -16.57 -12.43
CA SER A 142 -8.76 -17.43 -12.99
C SER A 142 -9.82 -16.64 -13.78
N ASN A 143 -10.50 -17.31 -14.71
CA ASN A 143 -11.56 -16.68 -15.49
C ASN A 143 -12.79 -16.34 -14.63
N GLU A 144 -13.09 -17.14 -13.61
CA GLU A 144 -14.19 -16.89 -12.68
C GLU A 144 -13.96 -15.60 -11.87
N VAL A 145 -12.78 -15.43 -11.26
CA VAL A 145 -12.49 -14.22 -10.46
C VAL A 145 -12.33 -12.99 -11.35
N LYS A 146 -11.83 -13.15 -12.58
CA LYS A 146 -11.84 -12.07 -13.59
C LYS A 146 -13.25 -11.60 -13.93
N LYS A 147 -14.24 -12.50 -14.04
CA LYS A 147 -15.64 -12.10 -14.26
C LYS A 147 -16.17 -11.26 -13.09
N LEU A 148 -15.86 -11.66 -11.85
CA LEU A 148 -16.24 -10.90 -10.64
C LEU A 148 -15.56 -9.52 -10.61
N ARG A 149 -14.28 -9.46 -10.98
CA ARG A 149 -13.56 -8.19 -11.16
C ARG A 149 -14.22 -7.30 -12.20
N ASP A 150 -14.61 -7.87 -13.32
CA ASP A 150 -15.22 -7.12 -14.42
C ASP A 150 -16.64 -6.64 -14.06
N GLU A 151 -17.36 -7.35 -13.18
CA GLU A 151 -18.63 -6.91 -12.57
C GLU A 151 -18.44 -5.77 -11.55
N ALA A 152 -17.36 -5.80 -10.78
CA ALA A 152 -17.11 -4.82 -9.72
C ALA A 152 -16.75 -3.43 -10.27
N ASP A 153 -17.02 -2.39 -9.49
CA ASP A 153 -16.57 -1.02 -9.77
C ASP A 153 -15.24 -0.71 -9.06
N ILE A 154 -15.07 -1.25 -7.85
CA ILE A 154 -13.96 -0.97 -6.95
C ILE A 154 -13.37 -2.26 -6.39
N ILE A 155 -12.04 -2.35 -6.33
CA ILE A 155 -11.32 -3.49 -5.75
C ILE A 155 -10.55 -3.03 -4.51
N ILE A 156 -10.80 -3.63 -3.36
CA ILE A 156 -10.17 -3.22 -2.10
C ILE A 156 -9.59 -4.43 -1.37
N THR A 157 -8.28 -4.43 -1.08
CA THR A 157 -7.64 -5.59 -0.43
C THR A 157 -6.24 -5.31 0.12
N ASN A 158 -5.74 -6.25 0.92
CA ASN A 158 -4.33 -6.45 1.24
C ASN A 158 -3.85 -7.76 0.56
N PRO A 159 -3.35 -7.73 -0.69
CA PRO A 159 -2.86 -8.92 -1.36
C PRO A 159 -1.54 -9.39 -0.72
N PRO A 160 -1.20 -10.68 -0.87
CA PRO A 160 0.12 -11.18 -0.52
C PRO A 160 1.24 -10.30 -1.08
N PHE A 161 2.19 -9.87 -0.25
CA PHE A 161 3.22 -8.92 -0.67
C PHE A 161 4.12 -9.51 -1.77
N SER A 162 4.28 -10.84 -1.80
CA SER A 162 4.99 -11.55 -2.86
C SER A 162 4.30 -11.46 -4.23
N LEU A 163 2.97 -11.33 -4.27
CA LEU A 163 2.15 -11.25 -5.48
C LEU A 163 1.75 -9.83 -5.85
N PHE A 164 2.16 -8.82 -5.08
CA PHE A 164 1.71 -7.44 -5.22
C PHE A 164 1.83 -6.91 -6.65
N ILE A 165 2.93 -7.18 -7.37
CA ILE A 165 3.11 -6.69 -8.74
C ILE A 165 2.17 -7.36 -9.74
N ASP A 166 2.02 -8.68 -9.64
CA ASP A 166 1.07 -9.43 -10.48
C ASP A 166 -0.38 -8.99 -10.20
N PHE A 167 -0.70 -8.71 -8.93
CA PHE A 167 -2.01 -8.23 -8.52
C PHE A 167 -2.28 -6.82 -9.05
N MET A 168 -1.30 -5.91 -8.96
CA MET A 168 -1.41 -4.56 -9.52
C MET A 168 -1.61 -4.59 -11.04
N ASP A 169 -0.90 -5.45 -11.76
CA ASP A 169 -1.10 -5.64 -13.21
C ASP A 169 -2.52 -6.14 -13.49
N TRP A 170 -3.01 -7.14 -12.73
CA TRP A 170 -4.37 -7.69 -12.86
C TRP A 170 -5.49 -6.66 -12.61
N VAL A 171 -5.32 -5.78 -11.61
CA VAL A 171 -6.27 -4.68 -11.35
C VAL A 171 -6.22 -3.66 -12.46
N GLN A 172 -5.03 -3.28 -12.92
CA GLN A 172 -4.87 -2.22 -13.91
C GLN A 172 -5.38 -2.60 -15.30
N ASP A 173 -5.32 -3.88 -15.67
CA ASP A 173 -5.91 -4.39 -16.91
C ASP A 173 -7.43 -4.22 -16.98
N SER A 174 -8.09 -3.96 -15.85
CA SER A 174 -9.54 -3.86 -15.74
C SER A 174 -10.09 -2.43 -15.61
N GLN A 175 -9.22 -1.41 -15.61
CA GLN A 175 -9.56 0.01 -15.44
C GLN A 175 -10.46 0.31 -14.22
N LYS A 176 -10.47 -0.56 -13.21
CA LYS A 176 -11.29 -0.40 -12.00
C LYS A 176 -10.68 0.62 -11.06
N LYS A 177 -11.53 1.14 -10.17
CA LYS A 177 -11.04 1.88 -9.02
C LYS A 177 -10.50 0.90 -7.99
N PHE A 178 -9.49 1.29 -7.20
CA PHE A 178 -8.94 0.38 -6.22
C PHE A 178 -8.32 1.08 -5.01
N ILE A 179 -8.26 0.36 -3.88
CA ILE A 179 -7.50 0.71 -2.68
C ILE A 179 -6.76 -0.55 -2.23
N ILE A 180 -5.44 -0.59 -2.39
CA ILE A 180 -4.62 -1.79 -2.20
C ILE A 180 -3.52 -1.51 -1.21
N LEU A 181 -3.40 -2.35 -0.18
CA LEU A 181 -2.31 -2.28 0.77
C LEU A 181 -1.04 -2.96 0.21
N GLY A 182 0.13 -2.37 0.46
CA GLY A 182 1.39 -2.93 0.04
C GLY A 182 2.58 -2.40 0.83
N ARG A 183 3.78 -2.79 0.40
CA ARG A 183 5.03 -2.27 0.93
C ARG A 183 5.37 -0.95 0.24
N MET A 184 5.84 0.05 1.00
CA MET A 184 6.36 1.31 0.45
C MET A 184 7.44 1.07 -0.61
N SER A 185 8.26 0.03 -0.44
CA SER A 185 9.30 -0.34 -1.41
C SER A 185 8.76 -0.63 -2.81
N ALA A 186 7.46 -0.90 -2.97
CA ALA A 186 6.85 -1.14 -4.27
C ALA A 186 6.95 0.06 -5.22
N ILE A 187 7.12 1.28 -4.71
CA ILE A 187 7.34 2.48 -5.53
C ILE A 187 8.62 2.40 -6.38
N HIS A 188 9.59 1.53 -6.03
CA HIS A 188 10.84 1.39 -6.77
C HIS A 188 10.73 0.42 -7.96
N TYR A 189 9.62 -0.31 -8.07
CA TYR A 189 9.39 -1.13 -9.25
C TYR A 189 9.05 -0.23 -10.44
N SER A 190 9.78 -0.40 -11.54
CA SER A 190 9.66 0.46 -12.73
C SER A 190 8.23 0.59 -13.24
N LYS A 191 7.45 -0.51 -13.27
CA LYS A 191 6.03 -0.50 -13.66
C LYS A 191 5.17 0.38 -12.75
N ILE A 192 5.35 0.25 -11.43
CA ILE A 192 4.58 1.00 -10.43
C ILE A 192 4.97 2.47 -10.46
N PHE A 193 6.27 2.79 -10.43
CA PHE A 193 6.72 4.18 -10.46
C PHE A 193 6.28 4.91 -11.72
N THR A 194 6.35 4.24 -12.88
CA THR A 194 5.92 4.84 -14.16
C THR A 194 4.48 5.30 -14.09
N ARG A 195 3.60 4.49 -13.49
CA ARG A 195 2.19 4.82 -13.31
C ARG A 195 1.93 5.90 -12.26
N ILE A 196 2.75 5.93 -11.20
CA ILE A 196 2.72 7.05 -10.23
C ILE A 196 3.11 8.35 -10.93
N LYS A 197 4.18 8.31 -11.74
CA LYS A 197 4.69 9.44 -12.50
C LYS A 197 3.66 9.98 -13.51
N THR A 198 2.93 9.10 -14.20
CA THR A 198 1.87 9.48 -15.15
C THR A 198 0.55 9.87 -14.47
N ASN A 199 0.46 9.77 -13.13
CA ASN A 199 -0.76 9.96 -12.35
C ASN A 199 -1.89 8.96 -12.69
N ASP A 200 -1.55 7.78 -13.21
CA ASP A 200 -2.52 6.69 -13.38
C ASP A 200 -2.88 6.02 -12.05
N ILE A 201 -1.92 6.03 -11.11
CA ILE A 201 -2.06 5.57 -9.73
C ILE A 201 -1.34 6.56 -8.80
N TRP A 202 -1.65 6.52 -7.50
CA TRP A 202 -0.95 7.27 -6.47
C TRP A 202 -0.93 6.50 -5.16
N VAL A 203 -0.16 7.03 -4.21
CA VAL A 203 -0.15 6.51 -2.84
C VAL A 203 -1.41 6.99 -2.13
N GLY A 204 -2.01 6.14 -1.31
CA GLY A 204 -3.16 6.48 -0.49
C GLY A 204 -2.81 7.37 0.70
N TYR A 205 -3.79 7.58 1.57
CA TYR A 205 -3.63 8.47 2.72
C TYR A 205 -2.57 7.95 3.71
N GLY A 206 -2.58 6.64 3.99
CA GLY A 206 -1.56 5.96 4.76
C GLY A 206 -0.35 5.61 3.91
N PHE A 207 0.71 6.42 4.01
CA PHE A 207 1.97 6.20 3.30
C PHE A 207 3.18 6.23 4.25
N ASN A 208 4.06 5.24 4.12
CA ASN A 208 5.23 5.04 4.98
C ASN A 208 4.86 4.94 6.47
N ILE A 209 3.82 4.17 6.78
CA ILE A 209 3.31 3.97 8.13
C ILE A 209 3.76 2.62 8.69
N SER A 210 3.68 2.46 10.01
CA SER A 210 3.82 1.16 10.68
C SER A 210 2.45 0.68 11.09
N LEU A 211 2.05 -0.50 10.63
CA LEU A 211 0.80 -1.13 11.02
C LEU A 211 1.05 -2.34 11.93
N VAL A 212 0.02 -2.73 12.66
CA VAL A 212 0.00 -3.99 13.42
C VAL A 212 -0.78 -5.02 12.61
N PHE A 213 -0.22 -6.21 12.43
CA PHE A 213 -0.92 -7.32 11.78
C PHE A 213 -1.00 -8.49 12.73
N LYS A 214 -2.13 -9.19 12.72
CA LYS A 214 -2.20 -10.54 13.31
C LYS A 214 -1.55 -11.52 12.35
N THR A 215 -0.75 -12.44 12.87
CA THR A 215 -0.04 -13.45 12.09
C THR A 215 -0.15 -14.82 12.76
N PRO A 216 0.21 -15.92 12.08
CA PRO A 216 0.26 -17.24 12.70
C PRO A 216 1.55 -17.49 13.51
N TYR A 217 2.40 -16.48 13.72
CA TYR A 217 3.73 -16.63 14.33
C TYR A 217 3.89 -15.74 15.58
N GLU A 218 4.71 -16.20 16.51
CA GLU A 218 5.01 -15.47 17.75
C GLU A 218 5.85 -14.21 17.52
N ASN A 219 5.50 -13.13 18.24
CA ASN A 219 6.25 -11.88 18.21
C ASN A 219 7.39 -11.89 19.25
N ASN A 220 8.58 -12.31 18.80
CA ASN A 220 9.77 -12.45 19.64
C ASN A 220 10.68 -11.20 19.68
N LEU A 221 10.34 -10.12 18.98
CA LEU A 221 11.17 -8.92 18.91
C LEU A 221 10.67 -7.85 19.88
N GLU A 222 11.43 -7.56 20.93
CA GLU A 222 11.08 -6.60 21.99
C GLU A 222 10.61 -5.23 21.46
N ALA A 223 11.30 -4.67 20.47
CA ALA A 223 10.92 -3.39 19.87
C ALA A 223 9.57 -3.44 19.12
N ASN A 224 9.21 -4.61 18.56
CA ASN A 224 7.91 -4.83 17.95
C ASN A 224 6.84 -4.99 19.02
N ARG A 225 7.11 -5.76 20.09
CA ARG A 225 6.18 -5.99 21.21
C ARG A 225 5.73 -4.68 21.85
N LYS A 226 6.67 -3.79 22.21
CA LYS A 226 6.35 -2.45 22.76
C LYS A 226 5.46 -1.60 21.86
N PHE A 227 5.65 -1.69 20.54
CA PHE A 227 4.81 -0.97 19.59
C PHE A 227 3.41 -1.57 19.52
N VAL A 228 3.31 -2.90 19.51
CA VAL A 228 2.03 -3.62 19.50
C VAL A 228 1.21 -3.27 20.74
N GLU A 229 1.83 -3.29 21.93
CA GLU A 229 1.21 -2.86 23.19
C GLU A 229 0.76 -1.40 23.15
N SER A 230 1.57 -0.49 22.59
CA SER A 230 1.21 0.93 22.51
C SER A 230 0.07 1.22 21.52
N GLN A 231 -0.22 0.28 20.61
CA GLN A 231 -1.40 0.31 19.74
C GLN A 231 -2.61 -0.40 20.37
N GLY A 232 -2.50 -0.92 21.60
CA GLY A 232 -3.59 -1.57 22.33
C GLY A 232 -3.76 -3.06 22.04
N TYR A 233 -2.79 -3.70 21.36
CA TYR A 233 -2.84 -5.12 21.04
C TYR A 233 -1.94 -5.93 21.97
N ASN A 234 -2.31 -7.20 22.19
CA ASN A 234 -1.51 -8.13 22.98
C ASN A 234 -0.43 -8.80 22.12
N PRO A 235 0.87 -8.54 22.32
CA PRO A 235 1.93 -9.16 21.52
C PRO A 235 2.01 -10.68 21.65
N ASP A 236 1.42 -11.26 22.70
CA ASP A 236 1.35 -12.72 22.91
C ASP A 236 0.21 -13.39 22.11
N GLU A 237 -0.64 -12.60 21.45
CA GLU A 237 -1.68 -13.08 20.52
C GLU A 237 -1.22 -13.03 19.05
N ASN A 238 0.10 -13.17 18.82
CA ASN A 238 0.75 -13.19 17.51
C ASN A 238 0.56 -11.91 16.67
N TYR A 239 0.38 -10.77 17.33
CA TYR A 239 0.40 -9.46 16.68
C TYR A 239 1.83 -8.96 16.48
N VAL A 240 2.15 -8.52 15.26
CA VAL A 240 3.49 -8.02 14.89
C VAL A 240 3.41 -6.62 14.30
N LYS A 241 4.45 -5.81 14.56
CA LYS A 241 4.66 -4.53 13.87
C LYS A 241 5.27 -4.77 12.50
N THR A 242 4.68 -4.17 11.48
CA THR A 242 5.24 -4.15 10.12
C THR A 242 5.43 -2.70 9.65
N PRO A 243 6.69 -2.23 9.55
CA PRO A 243 6.99 -0.86 9.14
C PRO A 243 6.97 -0.68 7.62
N ALA A 244 6.97 0.56 7.13
CA ALA A 244 7.06 0.90 5.70
C ALA A 244 5.92 0.28 4.87
N ILE A 245 4.70 0.35 5.40
CA ILE A 245 3.46 0.04 4.69
C ILE A 245 2.97 1.29 3.94
N ALA A 246 2.35 1.06 2.79
CA ALA A 246 1.75 2.08 1.94
C ALA A 246 0.44 1.54 1.35
N TRP A 247 -0.59 2.39 1.33
CA TRP A 247 -1.75 2.17 0.48
C TRP A 247 -1.46 2.70 -0.93
N PHE A 248 -2.06 2.07 -1.93
CA PHE A 248 -1.99 2.45 -3.35
C PHE A 248 -3.41 2.52 -3.89
N THR A 249 -3.70 3.55 -4.69
CA THR A 249 -5.07 3.83 -5.15
C THR A 249 -5.05 4.61 -6.46
N ASN A 250 -6.21 4.71 -7.11
CA ASN A 250 -6.53 5.66 -8.17
C ASN A 250 -7.85 6.40 -7.87
N ILE A 251 -8.23 6.46 -6.58
CA ILE A 251 -9.35 7.21 -6.02
C ILE A 251 -8.80 8.46 -5.34
N GLU A 252 -9.41 9.61 -5.63
CA GLU A 252 -8.93 10.90 -5.12
C GLU A 252 -9.15 11.02 -3.61
N HIS A 253 -8.21 11.67 -2.94
CA HIS A 253 -8.29 11.96 -1.50
C HIS A 253 -7.69 13.34 -1.21
N GLY A 254 -8.15 14.01 -0.15
CA GLY A 254 -7.82 15.41 0.10
C GLY A 254 -6.31 15.69 0.22
N ARG A 255 -5.56 14.78 0.85
CA ARG A 255 -4.10 14.92 1.03
C ARG A 255 -3.33 15.05 -0.29
N ARG A 256 -3.82 14.47 -1.38
CA ARG A 256 -3.21 14.56 -2.72
C ARG A 256 -3.25 15.97 -3.29
N HIS A 257 -4.27 16.76 -2.95
CA HIS A 257 -4.44 18.12 -3.45
C HIS A 257 -4.05 19.18 -2.42
N GLN A 258 -3.13 18.84 -1.51
CA GLN A 258 -2.65 19.76 -0.48
C GLN A 258 -1.23 20.23 -0.79
N PRO A 259 -1.05 21.43 -1.41
CA PRO A 259 0.27 22.00 -1.63
C PRO A 259 1.04 22.16 -0.32
N LEU A 260 2.35 21.90 -0.39
CA LEU A 260 3.27 22.19 0.69
C LEU A 260 3.49 23.70 0.81
N GLN A 261 3.51 24.19 2.04
CA GLN A 261 4.03 25.51 2.36
C GLN A 261 5.56 25.42 2.36
N LEU A 262 6.20 26.14 1.44
CA LEU A 262 7.63 26.08 1.20
C LEU A 262 8.29 27.43 1.56
N MET A 263 9.50 27.38 2.08
CA MET A 263 10.33 28.56 2.34
C MET A 263 11.28 28.80 1.17
N THR A 264 11.83 30.01 1.05
CA THR A 264 12.91 30.26 0.08
C THR A 264 14.18 29.50 0.46
N LEU A 265 15.11 29.36 -0.47
CA LEU A 265 16.42 28.76 -0.21
C LEU A 265 17.13 29.53 0.93
N SER A 266 17.12 30.87 0.89
CA SER A 266 17.72 31.71 1.93
C SER A 266 17.08 31.47 3.31
N ASP A 267 15.76 31.41 3.35
CA ASP A 267 15.03 31.19 4.59
C ASP A 267 15.27 29.79 5.15
N ASN A 268 15.34 28.76 4.30
CA ASN A 268 15.67 27.41 4.72
C ASN A 268 17.07 27.35 5.36
N LEU A 269 18.08 28.00 4.78
CA LEU A 269 19.42 28.08 5.36
C LEU A 269 19.43 28.74 6.75
N LYS A 270 18.55 29.71 6.98
CA LYS A 270 18.48 30.46 8.24
C LYS A 270 17.64 29.74 9.31
N TYR A 271 16.48 29.21 8.93
CA TYR A 271 15.44 28.79 9.87
C TYR A 271 15.21 27.28 9.94
N SER A 272 15.78 26.48 9.03
CA SER A 272 15.57 25.02 9.04
C SER A 272 15.91 24.39 10.39
N LYS A 273 15.09 23.44 10.85
CA LYS A 273 15.39 22.65 12.06
C LYS A 273 16.50 21.62 11.82
N HIS A 274 16.89 21.38 10.57
CA HIS A 274 17.85 20.35 10.18
C HIS A 274 19.27 20.90 10.15
N LYS A 275 20.14 20.36 11.00
CA LYS A 275 21.54 20.81 11.13
C LYS A 275 22.33 20.68 9.82
N GLU A 276 22.03 19.66 9.01
CA GLU A 276 22.71 19.42 7.73
C GLU A 276 22.45 20.54 6.72
N ILE A 277 21.21 21.01 6.61
CA ILE A 277 20.84 22.15 5.74
C ILE A 277 21.58 23.43 6.19
N LYS A 278 21.68 23.69 7.49
CA LYS A 278 22.40 24.86 8.00
C LYS A 278 23.91 24.78 7.77
N LYS A 279 24.49 23.58 7.88
CA LYS A 279 25.94 23.37 7.79
C LYS A 279 26.44 23.33 6.36
N TYR A 280 25.78 22.56 5.50
CA TYR A 280 26.23 22.26 4.14
C TYR A 280 25.40 22.96 3.07
N GLY A 281 24.28 23.57 3.45
CA GLY A 281 23.32 24.10 2.50
C GLY A 281 22.70 23.00 1.65
N TYR A 282 22.43 23.35 0.41
CA TYR A 282 21.94 22.41 -0.60
C TYR A 282 23.09 21.99 -1.51
N ILE A 283 23.27 20.69 -1.65
CA ILE A 283 24.39 20.10 -2.39
C ILE A 283 23.90 19.66 -3.76
N LYS A 284 24.67 19.91 -4.82
CA LYS A 284 24.37 19.39 -6.16
C LYS A 284 24.94 17.98 -6.32
N TYR A 285 24.28 17.13 -7.11
CA TYR A 285 24.85 15.83 -7.44
C TYR A 285 26.01 15.98 -8.43
N ASP A 286 27.03 15.14 -8.29
CA ASP A 286 28.22 15.17 -9.14
C ASP A 286 27.96 14.54 -10.53
N ASN A 287 26.98 13.63 -10.60
CA ASN A 287 26.71 12.79 -11.77
C ASN A 287 25.31 13.00 -12.38
N PHE A 288 24.62 14.06 -11.97
CA PHE A 288 23.30 14.45 -12.49
C PHE A 288 23.00 15.92 -12.13
N GLU A 289 22.43 16.69 -13.06
CA GLU A 289 22.07 18.11 -12.83
C GLU A 289 20.80 18.24 -11.98
N ALA A 290 20.94 18.00 -10.67
CA ALA A 290 19.88 18.22 -9.68
C ALA A 290 20.45 18.55 -8.30
N LEU A 291 19.59 19.12 -7.45
CA LEU A 291 19.88 19.50 -6.07
C LEU A 291 19.44 18.40 -5.10
N ASP A 292 20.29 17.99 -4.15
CA ASP A 292 19.87 17.14 -3.04
C ASP A 292 19.09 17.96 -2.01
N VAL A 293 17.87 17.51 -1.75
CA VAL A 293 16.97 18.08 -0.75
C VAL A 293 16.63 16.94 0.23
N PRO A 294 17.43 16.75 1.30
CA PRO A 294 17.30 15.57 2.17
C PRO A 294 16.02 15.55 3.02
N TYR A 295 15.26 16.64 3.06
CA TYR A 295 14.04 16.75 3.87
C TYR A 295 12.93 17.44 3.09
N THR A 296 11.72 16.86 3.09
CA THR A 296 10.56 17.41 2.39
C THR A 296 10.17 18.82 2.85
N ASP A 297 10.35 19.13 4.13
CA ASP A 297 10.07 20.47 4.69
C ASP A 297 11.20 21.48 4.43
N ALA A 298 12.26 21.07 3.73
CA ALA A 298 13.33 21.94 3.26
C ALA A 298 13.32 22.10 1.73
N ILE A 299 12.23 21.74 1.04
CA ILE A 299 12.12 22.00 -0.41
C ILE A 299 12.05 23.53 -0.62
N PRO A 300 12.96 24.14 -1.40
CA PRO A 300 12.94 25.57 -1.67
C PRO A 300 11.80 25.95 -2.61
N SER A 301 11.12 27.05 -2.30
CA SER A 301 10.04 27.63 -3.11
C SER A 301 10.54 28.38 -4.34
N ASP A 302 11.80 28.78 -4.39
CA ASP A 302 12.45 29.67 -5.36
C ASP A 302 13.51 28.96 -6.21
N TYR A 303 13.47 27.63 -6.28
CA TYR A 303 14.36 26.82 -7.13
C TYR A 303 13.57 26.07 -8.20
N ASP A 304 13.83 26.39 -9.47
CA ASP A 304 13.12 25.82 -10.61
C ASP A 304 13.78 24.55 -11.19
N GLY A 305 14.98 24.22 -10.72
CA GLY A 305 15.72 23.04 -11.17
C GLY A 305 15.15 21.72 -10.65
N ILE A 306 15.75 20.61 -11.08
CA ILE A 306 15.39 19.28 -10.55
C ILE A 306 15.93 19.14 -9.13
N MET A 307 15.12 18.57 -8.25
CA MET A 307 15.47 18.29 -6.86
C MET A 307 15.31 16.81 -6.55
N GLY A 308 16.28 16.21 -5.89
CA GLY A 308 16.15 14.88 -5.29
C GLY A 308 15.61 14.97 -3.87
N VAL A 309 14.40 14.47 -3.65
CA VAL A 309 13.72 14.45 -2.35
C VAL A 309 13.61 13.01 -1.82
N PRO A 310 13.40 12.78 -0.51
CA PRO A 310 13.24 11.43 0.04
C PRO A 310 12.01 10.74 -0.52
N ASP A 311 12.02 9.41 -0.61
CA ASP A 311 10.87 8.62 -1.05
C ASP A 311 9.57 8.92 -0.28
N SER A 312 9.69 9.25 1.01
CA SER A 312 8.57 9.64 1.88
C SER A 312 7.83 10.90 1.41
N PHE A 313 8.43 11.67 0.49
CA PHE A 313 7.80 12.80 -0.19
C PHE A 313 6.47 12.42 -0.87
N LEU A 314 6.32 11.19 -1.40
CA LEU A 314 5.08 10.80 -2.11
C LEU A 314 3.83 10.92 -1.23
N GLY A 315 3.93 10.70 0.09
CA GLY A 315 2.80 10.92 1.01
C GLY A 315 2.40 12.39 1.21
N LYS A 316 3.14 13.31 0.56
CA LYS A 316 2.90 14.75 0.54
C LYS A 316 2.93 15.31 -0.89
N TYR A 317 2.99 14.43 -1.90
CA TYR A 317 3.07 14.84 -3.29
C TYR A 317 1.72 15.41 -3.72
N CYS A 318 1.78 16.65 -4.20
CA CYS A 318 0.65 17.36 -4.80
C CYS A 318 0.93 17.51 -6.30
N PRO A 319 0.16 16.85 -7.19
CA PRO A 319 0.38 16.87 -8.63
C PRO A 319 0.15 18.26 -9.23
N GLU A 320 -0.56 19.17 -8.56
CA GLU A 320 -0.68 20.56 -8.95
C GLU A 320 0.59 21.35 -8.67
N GLN A 321 1.35 20.99 -7.63
CA GLN A 321 2.55 21.73 -7.20
C GLN A 321 3.85 21.19 -7.83
N PHE A 322 3.94 19.89 -8.08
CA PHE A 322 5.17 19.24 -8.52
C PHE A 322 4.94 18.30 -9.71
N GLU A 323 6.00 18.15 -10.50
CA GLU A 323 6.16 17.12 -11.53
C GLU A 323 7.13 16.04 -11.00
N LEU A 324 6.77 14.77 -11.16
CA LEU A 324 7.66 13.64 -10.88
C LEU A 324 8.55 13.38 -12.10
N ILE A 325 9.86 13.52 -11.94
CA ILE A 325 10.85 13.31 -13.01
C ILE A 325 11.29 11.85 -13.06
N GLY A 326 11.58 11.23 -11.90
CA GLY A 326 12.18 9.90 -11.88
C GLY A 326 12.63 9.45 -10.49
N ILE A 327 13.35 8.33 -10.44
CA ILE A 327 14.05 7.85 -9.25
C ILE A 327 15.55 7.86 -9.53
N GLY A 328 16.34 8.37 -8.58
CA GLY A 328 17.79 8.53 -8.68
C GLY A 328 18.63 7.26 -8.46
N SER A 329 18.06 6.06 -8.54
CA SER A 329 18.80 4.81 -8.39
C SER A 329 18.48 3.76 -9.46
N GLY A 330 19.45 2.90 -9.76
CA GLY A 330 19.30 1.72 -10.62
C GLY A 330 18.91 2.02 -12.07
N GLU A 331 18.08 1.15 -12.67
CA GLU A 331 17.65 1.29 -14.07
C GLU A 331 16.79 2.56 -14.29
N LEU A 332 16.03 3.00 -13.28
CA LEU A 332 15.25 4.24 -13.36
C LEU A 332 16.14 5.49 -13.42
N ALA A 333 17.29 5.49 -12.75
CA ALA A 333 18.26 6.59 -12.87
C ALA A 333 18.97 6.56 -14.22
N LYS A 334 19.28 5.37 -14.70
CA LYS A 334 19.95 5.17 -15.99
C LYS A 334 19.10 5.70 -17.15
N SER A 335 17.78 5.51 -17.11
CA SER A 335 16.88 6.06 -18.13
C SER A 335 16.79 7.60 -18.11
N LEU A 336 17.21 8.24 -17.01
CA LEU A 336 17.29 9.70 -16.88
C LEU A 336 18.66 10.26 -17.32
N GLY A 337 19.63 9.41 -17.65
CA GLY A 337 20.98 9.83 -18.01
C GLY A 337 21.93 10.04 -16.83
N VAL A 338 21.60 9.54 -15.63
CA VAL A 338 22.54 9.55 -14.50
C VAL A 338 23.79 8.74 -14.87
N THR A 339 24.97 9.32 -14.67
CA THR A 339 26.24 8.64 -15.00
C THR A 339 26.73 7.78 -13.83
N LYS A 340 27.68 6.87 -14.10
CA LYS A 340 28.18 5.94 -13.08
C LYS A 340 28.85 6.69 -11.94
N ASN A 341 28.48 6.33 -10.72
CA ASN A 341 29.10 6.84 -9.51
C ASN A 341 30.45 6.17 -9.22
N TYR A 342 31.12 6.61 -8.15
CA TYR A 342 32.40 6.08 -7.68
C TYR A 342 32.39 4.59 -7.32
N ARG A 343 31.21 3.96 -7.21
CA ARG A 343 31.02 2.51 -6.99
C ARG A 343 30.74 1.75 -8.30
N GLY A 344 30.76 2.42 -9.44
CA GLY A 344 30.45 1.86 -10.76
C GLY A 344 28.96 1.62 -11.03
N ARG A 345 28.06 2.14 -10.17
CA ARG A 345 26.60 1.98 -10.28
C ARG A 345 25.94 3.26 -10.77
N THR A 346 24.74 3.14 -11.32
CA THR A 346 23.94 4.29 -11.76
C THR A 346 23.01 4.76 -10.65
N ASP A 347 23.60 5.25 -9.56
CA ASP A 347 22.88 5.92 -8.48
C ASP A 347 23.45 7.33 -8.35
N ILE A 348 22.61 8.34 -8.08
CA ILE A 348 23.09 9.71 -7.81
C ILE A 348 24.11 9.71 -6.67
N GLN A 349 25.10 10.59 -6.80
CA GLN A 349 26.12 10.83 -5.80
C GLN A 349 26.36 12.32 -5.62
N TYR A 350 26.89 12.69 -4.47
CA TYR A 350 27.44 14.01 -4.22
C TYR A 350 28.72 13.89 -3.40
N THR A 351 29.51 14.95 -3.38
CA THR A 351 30.73 15.02 -2.57
C THR A 351 30.54 15.98 -1.40
N ILE A 352 30.78 15.51 -0.17
CA ILE A 352 30.81 16.34 1.05
C ILE A 352 32.20 16.23 1.65
N ASP A 353 32.84 17.37 1.93
CA ASP A 353 34.16 17.44 2.58
C ASP A 353 35.20 16.55 1.85
N GLY A 354 35.19 16.57 0.51
CA GLY A 354 36.08 15.78 -0.35
C GLY A 354 35.77 14.28 -0.41
N THR A 355 34.73 13.81 0.29
CA THR A 355 34.33 12.40 0.33
C THR A 355 33.08 12.15 -0.53
N PRO A 356 33.16 11.32 -1.58
CA PRO A 356 31.99 10.96 -2.39
C PRO A 356 31.04 10.07 -1.59
N LYS A 357 29.74 10.37 -1.66
CA LYS A 357 28.66 9.66 -0.98
C LYS A 357 27.49 9.45 -1.92
N CYS A 358 26.74 8.38 -1.71
CA CYS A 358 25.43 8.19 -2.33
C CYS A 358 24.37 8.41 -1.24
N PRO A 359 23.36 9.26 -1.47
CA PRO A 359 22.24 9.35 -0.54
C PRO A 359 21.43 8.04 -0.51
N TYR A 360 20.54 7.93 0.47
CA TYR A 360 19.39 7.03 0.34
C TYR A 360 18.59 7.38 -0.92
N SER A 361 17.72 6.47 -1.37
CA SER A 361 16.96 6.69 -2.59
C SER A 361 16.26 8.06 -2.61
N ARG A 362 16.25 8.67 -3.80
CA ARG A 362 15.63 9.96 -4.05
C ARG A 362 14.65 9.85 -5.20
N ILE A 363 13.51 10.47 -4.99
CA ILE A 363 12.59 10.81 -6.06
C ILE A 363 13.03 12.16 -6.61
N LEU A 364 13.23 12.23 -7.91
CA LEU A 364 13.57 13.44 -8.62
C LEU A 364 12.27 14.16 -8.97
N ILE A 365 12.14 15.40 -8.54
CA ILE A 365 10.96 16.24 -8.75
C ILE A 365 11.36 17.58 -9.35
N ARG A 366 10.39 18.26 -9.96
CA ARG A 366 10.48 19.66 -10.34
C ARG A 366 9.21 20.38 -9.89
N LYS A 367 9.30 21.67 -9.55
CA LYS A 367 8.09 22.48 -9.36
C LYS A 367 7.36 22.65 -10.69
N LYS A 368 6.04 22.60 -10.68
CA LYS A 368 5.27 23.09 -11.84
C LYS A 368 5.39 24.62 -11.87
N GLN A 369 5.61 25.15 -13.07
CA GLN A 369 5.51 26.58 -13.32
C GLN A 369 4.04 26.90 -13.53
N ASP A 370 3.54 27.94 -12.86
CA ASP A 370 2.16 28.43 -13.02
C ASP A 370 1.92 29.01 -14.43
#